data_AF-A0A485MK11-F1
#
_entry.id   AF-A0A485MK11-F1
#
_cell.length_a   1.000
_cell.length_b   1.000
_cell.length_c   1.000
_cell.angle_alpha   90.00
_cell.angle_beta   90.00
_cell.angle_gamma   90.00
#
_symmetry.space_group_name_H-M   'P 1'
#
loop_
_entity.id
_entity.type
_entity.pdbx_description
1 polymer ?
#
loop_
_entity_poly.entity_id
_entity_poly.type
_entity_poly.pdbx_seq_one_letter_code
_entity_poly.pdbx_strand_id
1 'polypeptide(L)' 'PVSFENVGAEWYPEVQHHCPNTPIILVGTKLDLRDDKDRIGQLKDKKLTPITYQQGLAITKLDG' A
#
# COMPACT_ATOMS: atom_id res chain seq x y z
N PRO A 1 4.53 0.24 -6.41
CA PRO A 1 5.29 1.16 -5.54
C PRO A 1 5.83 0.40 -4.34
N VAL A 2 7.11 0.61 -4.02
CA VAL A 2 7.84 -0.20 -3.02
C VAL A 2 7.12 -0.25 -1.66
N SER A 3 6.62 0.89 -1.17
CA SER A 3 5.91 0.93 0.13
C SER A 3 4.61 0.12 0.14
N PHE A 4 3.95 -0.08 -1.00
CA PHE A 4 2.75 -0.91 -1.10
C PHE A 4 3.10 -2.40 -1.15
N GLU A 5 4.17 -2.76 -1.84
CA GLU A 5 4.67 -4.14 -1.93
C GLU A 5 5.19 -4.63 -0.56
N ASN A 6 5.87 -3.76 0.19
CA ASN A 6 6.40 -4.08 1.52
C ASN A 6 5.32 -4.44 2.55
N VAL A 7 4.07 -4.02 2.36
CA VAL A 7 2.97 -4.34 3.28
C VAL A 7 2.82 -5.86 3.43
N GLY A 8 2.74 -6.59 2.32
CA GLY A 8 2.57 -8.04 2.35
C GLY A 8 3.88 -8.81 2.50
N ALA A 9 4.98 -8.26 1.98
CA ALA A 9 6.28 -8.95 1.98
C ALA A 9 7.01 -8.87 3.33
N GLU A 10 6.89 -7.76 4.06
CA GLU A 10 7.72 -7.48 5.24
C GLU A 10 6.85 -7.12 6.45
N TRP A 11 6.04 -6.07 6.34
CA TRP A 11 5.41 -5.45 7.52
C TRP A 11 4.30 -6.28 8.13
N TYR A 12 3.44 -6.89 7.32
CA TYR A 12 2.38 -7.76 7.83
C TYR A 12 2.95 -9.01 8.53
N PRO A 13 3.88 -9.79 7.92
CA PRO A 13 4.55 -10.88 8.61
C PRO A 13 5.26 -10.47 9.90
N GLU A 14 5.93 -9.31 9.90
CA GLU A 14 6.63 -8.78 11.08
C GLU A 14 5.67 -8.51 12.23
N VAL A 15 4.55 -7.80 11.98
CA VAL A 15 3.54 -7.50 13.01
C VAL A 15 2.84 -8.77 13.46
N GLN A 16 2.51 -9.70 12.57
CA GLN A 16 1.88 -10.96 12.92
C GLN A 16 2.81 -11.84 13.79
N HIS A 17 4.12 -11.81 13.55
CA HIS A 17 5.10 -12.54 14.36
C HIS A 17 5.19 -12.01 15.80
N HIS A 18 5.24 -10.68 15.97
CA HIS A 18 5.43 -10.06 17.28
C HIS A 18 4.12 -9.81 18.04
N CYS A 19 3.02 -9.63 17.31
CA CYS A 19 1.72 -9.18 17.83
C CYS A 19 0.54 -9.99 17.22
N PRO A 20 0.51 -11.32 17.34
CA PRO A 20 -0.38 -12.20 16.56
C PRO A 20 -1.89 -11.95 16.75
N ASN A 21 -2.31 -11.40 17.88
CA ASN A 21 -3.72 -11.16 18.21
C ASN A 21 -4.12 -9.67 18.14
N THR A 22 -3.23 -8.81 17.64
CA THR A 22 -3.48 -7.38 17.60
C THR A 22 -4.21 -7.02 16.31
N PRO A 23 -5.35 -6.31 16.36
CA PRO A 23 -6.02 -5.82 15.16
C PRO A 23 -5.11 -4.91 14.33
N ILE A 24 -5.04 -5.16 13.03
CA ILE A 24 -4.21 -4.40 12.09
C ILE A 24 -5.11 -3.55 11.18
N ILE A 25 -4.73 -2.29 10.96
CA ILE A 25 -5.41 -1.37 10.03
C ILE A 25 -4.40 -0.90 8.98
N LEU A 26 -4.72 -1.11 7.71
CA LEU A 26 -3.95 -0.57 6.59
C LEU A 26 -4.36 0.90 6.33
N VAL A 27 -3.39 1.81 6.35
CA VAL A 27 -3.62 3.24 6.06
C VAL A 27 -2.88 3.66 4.79
N GLY A 28 -3.65 3.98 3.74
CA GLY A 28 -3.12 4.63 2.55
C GLY A 28 -2.86 6.11 2.81
N THR A 29 -1.59 6.52 2.74
CA THR A 29 -1.19 7.93 2.99
C THR A 29 -1.02 8.71 1.68
N LYS A 30 -0.94 10.05 1.79
CA LYS A 30 -0.70 10.98 0.67
C LYS A 30 -1.78 10.93 -0.42
N LEU A 31 -3.05 10.91 0.01
CA LEU A 31 -4.21 10.85 -0.88
C LEU A 31 -4.25 12.04 -1.86
N ASP A 32 -3.80 13.20 -1.42
CA ASP A 32 -3.64 14.42 -2.20
C ASP A 32 -2.79 14.23 -3.46
N LEU A 33 -1.77 13.36 -3.40
CA LEU A 33 -0.88 13.10 -4.54
C LEU A 33 -1.49 12.18 -5.60
N ARG A 34 -2.67 11.60 -5.35
CA ARG A 34 -3.33 10.70 -6.31
C ARG A 34 -3.79 11.44 -7.57
N ASP A 35 -4.14 12.72 -7.43
CA ASP A 35 -4.62 13.58 -8.52
C ASP A 35 -3.59 14.65 -8.92
N ASP A 36 -2.42 14.66 -8.28
CA ASP A 36 -1.31 15.56 -8.60
C ASP A 36 -0.68 15.18 -9.95
N LYS A 37 -0.84 16.05 -10.95
CA LYS A 37 -0.38 15.82 -12.32
C LYS A 37 1.13 15.66 -12.44
N ASP A 38 1.90 16.38 -11.64
CA ASP A 38 3.36 16.31 -11.66
C ASP A 38 3.83 14.97 -11.09
N ARG A 39 3.19 14.49 -10.01
CA ARG A 39 3.47 13.17 -9.45
C ARG A 39 3.00 12.04 -10.33
N ILE A 40 1.85 12.15 -10.97
CA ILE A 40 1.40 11.19 -11.98
C ILE A 40 2.41 11.13 -13.13
N GLY A 41 2.90 12.28 -13.59
CA GLY A 41 3.95 12.37 -14.62
C GLY A 41 5.23 11.62 -14.21
N GLN A 42 5.77 11.94 -13.03
CA GLN A 42 6.97 11.28 -12.49
C GLN A 42 6.81 9.76 -12.30
N LEU A 43 5.62 9.31 -11.90
CA LEU A 43 5.32 7.88 -11.78
C LEU A 43 5.26 7.22 -13.15
N LYS A 44 4.65 7.87 -14.14
CA LYS A 44 4.55 7.38 -15.51
C LYS A 44 5.91 7.21 -16.17
N ASP A 45 6.86 8.12 -15.94
CA ASP A 45 8.24 8.00 -16.40
C ASP A 45 8.92 6.74 -15.85
N LYS A 46 8.51 6.30 -14.66
CA LYS A 46 8.96 5.06 -14.01
C LYS A 46 8.08 3.85 -14.32
N LYS A 47 7.12 3.97 -15.25
CA LYS A 47 6.10 2.94 -15.58
C LYS A 47 5.27 2.50 -14.38
N LEU A 48 5.07 3.39 -13.41
CA LEU A 48 4.26 3.18 -12.23
C LEU A 48 2.97 4.00 -12.32
N THR A 49 1.97 3.58 -11.55
CA THR A 49 0.73 4.33 -11.33
C THR A 49 0.50 4.54 -9.84
N PRO A 50 -0.24 5.60 -9.44
CA PRO A 50 -0.72 5.72 -8.07
C PRO A 50 -1.52 4.50 -7.64
N ILE A 51 -1.40 4.10 -6.38
CA ILE A 51 -2.19 2.99 -5.84
C ILE A 51 -3.67 3.36 -5.81
N THR A 52 -4.47 2.53 -6.47
CA THR A 52 -5.93 2.65 -6.48
C THR A 52 -6.54 2.13 -5.18
N TYR A 53 -7.76 2.57 -4.89
CA TYR A 53 -8.52 2.05 -3.75
C TYR A 53 -8.72 0.53 -3.84
N GLN A 54 -9.01 0.00 -5.03
CA GLN A 54 -9.22 -1.45 -5.23
C GLN A 54 -7.95 -2.26 -4.96
N GLN A 55 -6.78 -1.76 -5.38
CA GLN A 55 -5.50 -2.41 -5.04
C GLN A 55 -5.27 -2.39 -3.52
N GLY A 56 -5.53 -1.27 -2.85
CA GLY A 56 -5.46 -1.17 -1.39
C GLY A 56 -6.40 -2.14 -0.68
N LEU A 57 -7.61 -2.34 -1.20
CA LEU A 57 -8.58 -3.28 -0.62
C LEU A 57 -8.24 -4.75 -0.90
N ALA A 58 -7.58 -5.04 -2.01
CA ALA A 58 -7.18 -6.41 -2.34
C ALA A 58 -6.18 -6.96 -1.33
N ILE A 59 -5.24 -6.13 -0.84
CA ILE A 59 -4.22 -6.57 0.12
C ILE A 59 -4.80 -6.84 1.52
N THR A 60 -5.88 -6.15 1.91
CA THR A 60 -6.54 -6.39 3.20
C THR A 60 -7.36 -7.68 3.21
N LYS A 61 -7.61 -8.26 2.04
CA LYS A 61 -8.43 -9.49 1.87
C LYS A 61 -7.60 -10.75 1.65
N LEU A 62 -6.28 -10.63 1.51
CA LEU A 62 -5.40 -11.78 1.22
C LEU A 62 -5.15 -12.68 2.44
N ASP A 63 -5.51 -12.25 3.65
CA ASP A 63 -5.27 -12.99 4.91
C ASP A 63 -6.51 -12.99 5.85
N GLY A 64 -7.71 -13.11 5.27
CA GLY A 64 -8.97 -13.32 5.99
C GLY A 64 -9.57 -14.68 5.74
#